data_AF-A0A4R1N393-F1
#
_entry.id   AF-A0A4R1N393-F1
#
_cell.length_a   1.000
_cell.length_b   1.000
_cell.length_c   1.000
_cell.angle_alpha   90.00
_cell.angle_beta   90.00
_cell.angle_gamma   90.00
#
_symmetry.space_group_name_H-M   'P 1'
#
loop_
_entity.id
_entity.type
_entity.pdbx_description
1 polymer ?
#
loop_
_entity_poly.entity_id
_entity_poly.type
_entity_poly.pdbx_seq_one_letter_code
_entity_poly.pdbx_strand_id
1 'polypeptide(L)'
;MTDTAERSPIISTGALIEWIVPFAFLLCAGWAVWHTPAYILSFIPPANESLLEQMSQLHYRKDVTPDMPALFGGYADILDWLSLVLLPIIFVIGVRTVRIAPMEFQDWRKIDKIAIFVGRITMILIISMTLVMLYEVFLRYAIEAPTLWANELTLWLGGYLFLLSGLYAMQQRCHIRIFLLYDVVPRWMQRTFDVLGALLICVFAVFLIFGSYKQVFVTKFYRWEMFGTAFDPPIPATVQPTILIVVALIAIQAVINVISDWNLEPVTHSAADDIDEDELEMIKKSVGSD
;
A
#
# COMPACT_ATOMS: atom_id res chain seq x y z
N MET A 1 -25.55 -7.11 -26.15
CA MET A 1 -26.35 -5.88 -26.07
C MET A 1 -27.15 -5.90 -24.78
N THR A 2 -26.55 -5.44 -23.68
CA THR A 2 -27.23 -4.96 -22.47
C THR A 2 -26.20 -4.26 -21.58
N ASP A 3 -26.30 -2.94 -21.56
CA ASP A 3 -25.87 -2.04 -20.49
C ASP A 3 -24.38 -1.76 -20.28
N THR A 4 -23.69 -1.30 -21.33
CA THR A 4 -22.62 -0.30 -21.15
C THR A 4 -23.29 1.06 -21.02
N ALA A 5 -23.96 1.29 -19.87
CA ALA A 5 -24.32 2.65 -19.49
C ALA A 5 -23.03 3.47 -19.56
N GLU A 6 -23.04 4.47 -20.44
CA GLU A 6 -22.04 5.50 -20.60
C GLU A 6 -21.88 6.17 -19.22
N ARG A 7 -20.97 5.62 -18.41
CA ARG A 7 -20.67 6.15 -17.09
C ARG A 7 -19.89 7.42 -17.36
N SER A 8 -20.58 8.55 -17.35
CA SER A 8 -19.95 9.87 -17.32
C SER A 8 -18.76 9.82 -16.37
N PRO A 9 -17.56 10.28 -16.78
CA PRO A 9 -16.39 10.27 -15.91
C PRO A 9 -16.79 11.01 -14.63
N ILE A 10 -16.86 10.29 -13.51
CA ILE A 10 -17.19 10.89 -12.23
C ILE A 10 -15.95 11.67 -11.83
N ILE A 11 -15.91 12.94 -12.24
CA ILE A 11 -14.81 13.86 -11.94
C ILE A 11 -14.62 13.86 -10.42
N SER A 12 -13.39 13.58 -9.96
CA SER A 12 -13.04 13.76 -8.55
C SER A 12 -13.35 15.21 -8.18
N THR A 13 -14.32 15.40 -7.28
CA THR A 13 -14.71 16.72 -6.79
C THR A 13 -13.70 17.31 -5.81
N GLY A 14 -12.59 16.61 -5.51
CA GLY A 14 -11.66 17.01 -4.44
C GLY A 14 -12.35 17.04 -3.07
N ALA A 15 -13.35 16.18 -2.85
CA ALA A 15 -14.13 16.20 -1.63
C ALA A 15 -13.24 15.89 -0.42
N LEU A 16 -13.40 16.63 0.69
CA LEU A 16 -12.59 16.46 1.91
C LEU A 16 -12.51 15.00 2.39
N ILE A 17 -13.57 14.21 2.16
CA ILE A 17 -13.62 12.79 2.53
C ILE A 17 -12.57 11.93 1.81
N GLU A 18 -12.17 12.29 0.58
CA GLU A 18 -11.15 11.58 -0.20
C GLU A 18 -9.75 11.72 0.43
N TRP A 19 -9.54 12.76 1.23
CA TRP A 19 -8.29 13.02 1.95
C TRP A 19 -8.34 12.55 3.39
N ILE A 20 -9.44 12.83 4.09
CA ILE A 20 -9.58 12.52 5.52
C ILE A 20 -9.58 11.02 5.76
N VAL A 21 -10.27 10.23 4.94
CA VAL A 21 -10.41 8.78 5.20
C VAL A 21 -9.08 8.03 5.03
N PRO A 22 -8.31 8.19 3.93
CA PRO A 22 -6.98 7.57 3.83
C PRO A 22 -6.02 8.06 4.91
N PHE A 23 -6.07 9.35 5.28
CA PHE A 23 -5.23 9.90 6.35
C PHE A 23 -5.59 9.29 7.72
N ALA A 24 -6.87 9.22 8.06
CA ALA A 24 -7.34 8.59 9.29
C ALA A 24 -6.99 7.10 9.33
N PHE A 25 -7.09 6.41 8.19
CA PHE A 25 -6.64 5.02 8.08
C PHE A 25 -5.14 4.91 8.37
N LEU A 26 -4.32 5.80 7.79
CA LEU A 26 -2.87 5.80 8.00
C LEU A 26 -2.51 6.02 9.47
N LEU A 27 -3.16 6.96 10.15
CA LEU A 27 -2.93 7.22 11.58
C LEU A 27 -3.30 6.00 12.44
N CYS A 28 -4.48 5.42 12.18
CA CYS A 28 -4.95 4.24 12.90
C CYS A 28 -4.07 3.01 12.63
N ALA A 29 -3.65 2.80 11.38
CA ALA A 29 -2.75 1.72 10.99
C ALA A 29 -1.34 1.93 11.56
N GLY A 30 -0.81 3.15 11.52
CA GLY A 30 0.46 3.49 12.13
C GLY A 30 0.46 3.23 13.64
N TRP A 31 -0.61 3.61 14.34
CA TRP A 31 -0.79 3.31 15.76
C TRP A 31 -0.80 1.80 16.01
N ALA A 32 -1.64 1.06 15.28
CA ALA A 32 -1.77 -0.38 15.44
C ALA A 32 -0.46 -1.12 15.12
N VAL A 33 0.26 -0.70 14.06
CA VAL A 33 1.57 -1.27 13.70
C VAL A 33 2.59 -1.00 14.80
N TRP A 34 2.65 0.22 15.34
CA TRP A 34 3.59 0.55 16.41
C TRP A 34 3.32 -0.24 17.70
N HIS A 35 2.06 -0.35 18.12
CA HIS A 35 1.64 -1.02 19.36
C HIS A 35 1.40 -2.54 19.21
N THR A 36 1.81 -3.15 18.09
CA THR A 36 1.66 -4.59 17.89
C THR A 36 2.24 -5.48 19.01
N PRO A 37 3.35 -5.13 19.69
CA PRO A 37 3.80 -5.89 20.86
C PRO A 37 2.74 -6.04 21.95
N ALA A 38 1.96 -4.99 22.20
CA ALA A 38 0.87 -5.02 23.17
C ALA A 38 -0.20 -6.06 22.77
N TYR A 39 -0.53 -6.14 21.49
CA TYR A 39 -1.46 -7.14 20.95
C TYR A 39 -0.90 -8.56 21.03
N ILE A 40 0.37 -8.75 20.68
CA ILE A 40 1.00 -10.08 20.74
C ILE A 40 1.03 -10.56 22.19
N LEU A 41 1.44 -9.71 23.14
CA LEU A 41 1.45 -10.05 24.56
C LEU A 41 0.05 -10.32 25.11
N SER A 42 -0.98 -9.62 24.62
CA SER A 42 -2.35 -9.77 25.11
C SER A 42 -3.08 -10.98 24.51
N PHE A 43 -2.85 -11.31 23.24
CA PHE A 43 -3.59 -12.36 22.54
C PHE A 43 -2.81 -13.67 22.38
N ILE A 44 -1.48 -13.59 22.19
CA ILE A 44 -0.62 -14.73 21.90
C ILE A 44 0.70 -14.58 22.70
N PRO A 45 0.64 -14.54 24.04
CA PRO A 45 1.83 -14.32 24.87
C PRO A 45 2.92 -15.36 24.57
N PRO A 46 4.20 -14.94 24.46
CA PRO A 46 5.32 -15.86 24.27
C PRO A 46 5.38 -16.93 25.36
N ALA A 47 5.41 -18.20 24.94
CA ALA A 47 5.54 -19.34 25.86
C ALA A 47 6.91 -19.39 26.56
N ASN A 48 7.93 -18.76 25.98
CA ASN A 48 9.26 -18.65 26.59
C ASN A 48 9.32 -17.40 27.47
N GLU A 49 9.56 -17.60 28.77
CA GLU A 49 9.65 -16.51 29.77
C GLU A 49 10.65 -15.43 29.35
N SER A 50 11.81 -15.83 28.80
CA SER A 50 12.83 -14.87 28.37
C SER A 50 12.34 -13.99 27.21
N LEU A 51 11.55 -14.54 26.29
CA LEU A 51 11.01 -13.77 25.16
C LEU A 51 9.86 -12.87 25.63
N LEU A 52 9.04 -13.34 26.56
CA LEU A 52 7.96 -12.56 27.16
C LEU A 52 8.53 -11.35 27.91
N GLU A 53 9.57 -11.54 28.70
CA GLU A 53 10.26 -10.46 29.41
C GLU A 53 10.89 -9.46 28.42
N GLN A 54 11.63 -9.93 27.42
CA GLN A 54 12.21 -9.06 26.39
C GLN A 54 11.15 -8.21 25.68
N MET A 55 10.03 -8.82 25.29
CA MET A 55 8.97 -8.14 24.54
C MET A 55 8.16 -7.17 25.41
N SER A 56 7.86 -7.54 26.66
CA SER A 56 7.19 -6.64 27.61
C SER A 56 8.06 -5.42 27.93
N GLN A 57 9.37 -5.61 28.17
CA GLN A 57 10.32 -4.51 28.37
C GLN A 57 10.47 -3.64 27.11
N LEU A 58 10.38 -4.22 25.92
CA LEU A 58 10.36 -3.45 24.68
C LEU A 58 9.08 -2.61 24.56
N HIS A 59 7.92 -3.19 24.87
CA HIS A 59 6.64 -2.49 24.87
C HIS A 59 6.68 -1.32 25.86
N TYR A 60 7.03 -1.52 27.14
CA TYR A 60 7.10 -0.45 28.12
C TYR A 60 8.04 0.70 27.73
N ARG A 61 9.13 0.42 27.02
CA ARG A 61 10.07 1.47 26.57
C ARG A 61 9.56 2.27 25.37
N LYS A 62 8.71 1.68 24.54
CA LYS A 62 8.24 2.28 23.27
C LYS A 62 6.75 2.60 23.27
N ASP A 63 6.10 2.43 24.40
CA ASP A 63 4.71 2.76 24.59
C ASP A 63 4.50 4.27 24.43
N VAL A 64 3.48 4.65 23.66
CA VAL A 64 3.15 6.06 23.41
C VAL A 64 2.24 6.60 24.52
N THR A 65 1.55 5.72 25.25
CA THR A 65 0.56 6.04 26.29
C THR A 65 1.00 5.50 27.66
N PRO A 66 2.14 5.98 28.18
CA PRO A 66 2.69 5.50 29.45
C PRO A 66 1.67 5.68 30.58
N ASP A 67 1.60 4.67 31.46
CA ASP A 67 0.72 4.60 32.63
C ASP A 67 -0.78 4.44 32.34
N MET A 68 -1.18 4.26 31.07
CA MET A 68 -2.57 3.94 30.75
C MET A 68 -2.89 2.49 31.18
N PRO A 69 -3.98 2.25 31.94
CA PRO A 69 -4.29 0.90 32.40
C PRO A 69 -4.70 0.01 31.24
N ALA A 70 -4.07 -1.15 31.15
CA ALA A 70 -4.45 -2.17 30.18
C ALA A 70 -5.87 -2.68 30.42
N LEU A 71 -6.56 -2.98 29.33
CA LEU A 71 -7.91 -3.51 29.37
C LEU A 71 -7.86 -5.04 29.47
N PHE A 72 -8.81 -5.64 30.19
CA PHE A 72 -8.99 -7.10 30.30
C PHE A 72 -7.76 -7.88 30.84
N GLY A 73 -6.88 -7.23 31.61
CA GLY A 73 -5.72 -7.89 32.23
C GLY A 73 -4.59 -8.24 31.25
N GLY A 74 -4.61 -7.66 30.04
CA GLY A 74 -3.53 -7.77 29.06
C GLY A 74 -2.51 -6.64 29.18
N TYR A 75 -1.86 -6.34 28.06
CA TYR A 75 -0.95 -5.21 27.88
C TYR A 75 -1.55 -4.10 27.01
N ALA A 76 -2.55 -4.42 26.17
CA ALA A 76 -3.20 -3.46 25.30
C ALA A 76 -4.15 -2.53 26.08
N ASP A 77 -3.98 -1.23 25.91
CA ASP A 77 -4.80 -0.20 26.54
C ASP A 77 -6.08 0.13 25.75
N ILE A 78 -6.86 1.10 26.22
CA ILE A 78 -8.12 1.45 25.56
C ILE A 78 -7.93 2.02 24.15
N LEU A 79 -6.83 2.73 23.89
CA LEU A 79 -6.52 3.31 22.57
C LEU A 79 -6.07 2.24 21.59
N ASP A 80 -5.32 1.25 22.08
CA ASP A 80 -4.95 0.06 21.32
C ASP A 80 -6.19 -0.70 20.86
N TRP A 81 -7.12 -1.00 21.77
CA TRP A 81 -8.40 -1.64 21.45
C TRP A 81 -9.24 -0.81 20.47
N LEU A 82 -9.30 0.50 20.68
CA LEU A 82 -10.00 1.42 19.78
C LEU A 82 -9.37 1.40 18.38
N SER A 83 -8.04 1.37 18.28
CA SER A 83 -7.35 1.31 16.99
C SER A 83 -7.63 -0.01 16.25
N LEU A 84 -7.67 -1.15 16.95
CA LEU A 84 -8.02 -2.45 16.36
C LEU A 84 -9.45 -2.50 15.82
N VAL A 85 -10.38 -1.80 16.46
CA VAL A 85 -11.78 -1.74 16.02
C VAL A 85 -11.97 -0.70 14.90
N LEU A 86 -11.34 0.47 15.01
CA LEU A 86 -11.46 1.53 14.02
C LEU A 86 -10.77 1.17 12.70
N LEU A 87 -9.65 0.47 12.72
CA LEU A 87 -8.89 0.11 11.53
C LEU A 87 -9.75 -0.60 10.44
N PRO A 88 -10.47 -1.70 10.73
CA PRO A 88 -11.33 -2.34 9.75
C PRO A 88 -12.54 -1.47 9.38
N ILE A 89 -13.08 -0.68 10.31
CA ILE A 89 -14.22 0.21 10.03
C ILE A 89 -13.81 1.28 9.02
N ILE A 90 -12.70 1.99 9.27
CA ILE A 90 -12.17 3.02 8.38
C ILE A 90 -11.76 2.41 7.05
N PHE A 91 -11.19 1.20 7.03
CA PHE A 91 -10.88 0.50 5.78
C PHE A 91 -12.13 0.24 4.93
N VAL A 92 -13.19 -0.29 5.55
CA VAL A 92 -14.47 -0.56 4.84
C VAL A 92 -15.11 0.74 4.36
N ILE A 93 -15.08 1.80 5.17
CA ILE A 93 -15.56 3.13 4.76
C ILE A 93 -14.74 3.62 3.58
N GLY A 94 -13.41 3.56 3.65
CA GLY A 94 -12.48 3.97 2.61
C GLY A 94 -12.72 3.28 1.29
N VAL A 95 -12.82 1.95 1.29
CA VAL A 95 -13.14 1.15 0.08
C VAL A 95 -14.52 1.50 -0.48
N ARG A 96 -15.49 1.88 0.36
CA ARG A 96 -16.83 2.30 -0.11
C ARG A 96 -16.84 3.71 -0.69
N THR A 97 -16.10 4.64 -0.07
CA THR A 97 -16.07 6.06 -0.44
C THR A 97 -15.07 6.37 -1.55
N VAL A 98 -14.12 5.47 -1.83
CA VAL A 98 -13.09 5.71 -2.85
C VAL A 98 -13.72 5.98 -4.21
N ARG A 99 -13.23 7.06 -4.83
CA ARG A 99 -13.59 7.48 -6.18
C ARG A 99 -12.38 7.31 -7.09
N ILE A 100 -12.68 6.99 -8.33
CA ILE A 100 -11.69 6.70 -9.36
C ILE A 100 -11.42 7.98 -10.11
N ALA A 101 -10.14 8.30 -10.26
CA ALA A 101 -9.73 9.51 -10.95
C ALA A 101 -9.84 9.30 -12.47
N PRO A 102 -10.01 10.37 -13.26
CA PRO A 102 -10.10 10.26 -14.72
C PRO A 102 -8.89 9.59 -15.38
N MET A 103 -7.69 9.80 -14.82
CA MET A 103 -6.43 9.20 -15.30
C MET A 103 -6.28 7.71 -14.96
N GLU A 104 -7.15 7.15 -14.11
CA GLU A 104 -7.07 5.75 -13.69
C GLU A 104 -7.80 4.84 -14.67
N PHE A 105 -7.44 3.56 -14.66
CA PHE A 105 -8.07 2.52 -15.47
C PHE A 105 -9.60 2.47 -15.25
N GLN A 106 -10.36 2.78 -16.32
CA GLN A 106 -11.80 3.01 -16.26
C GLN A 106 -12.64 1.72 -16.26
N ASP A 107 -12.12 0.60 -16.74
CA ASP A 107 -12.83 -0.70 -16.76
C ASP A 107 -12.70 -1.46 -15.43
N TRP A 108 -12.94 -0.76 -14.32
CA TRP A 108 -12.75 -1.27 -12.98
C TRP A 108 -13.94 -2.12 -12.49
N ARG A 109 -13.63 -3.15 -11.71
CA ARG A 109 -14.61 -3.98 -10.99
C ARG A 109 -14.70 -3.55 -9.54
N LYS A 110 -15.80 -3.93 -8.87
CA LYS A 110 -15.99 -3.63 -7.43
C LYS A 110 -14.84 -4.14 -6.55
N ILE A 111 -14.15 -5.20 -6.97
CA ILE A 111 -13.02 -5.80 -6.23
C ILE A 111 -11.78 -4.90 -6.32
N ASP A 112 -11.59 -4.18 -7.44
CA ASP A 112 -10.45 -3.29 -7.67
C ASP A 112 -10.47 -2.05 -6.77
N LYS A 113 -11.63 -1.72 -6.17
CA LYS A 113 -11.75 -0.64 -5.19
C LYS A 113 -10.79 -0.79 -4.01
N ILE A 114 -10.43 -2.02 -3.65
CA ILE A 114 -9.44 -2.27 -2.60
C ILE A 114 -8.06 -1.73 -3.03
N ALA A 115 -7.60 -2.11 -4.24
CA ALA A 115 -6.32 -1.66 -4.76
C ALA A 115 -6.30 -0.15 -5.00
N ILE A 116 -7.41 0.44 -5.47
CA ILE A 116 -7.54 1.90 -5.65
C ILE A 116 -7.47 2.61 -4.29
N PHE A 117 -8.15 2.09 -3.26
CA PHE A 117 -8.05 2.65 -1.90
C PHE A 117 -6.62 2.55 -1.34
N VAL A 118 -5.93 1.44 -1.57
CA VAL A 118 -4.49 1.30 -1.26
C VAL A 118 -3.67 2.37 -2.00
N GLY A 119 -3.99 2.69 -3.25
CA GLY A 119 -3.39 3.81 -3.99
C GLY A 119 -3.64 5.19 -3.36
N ARG A 120 -4.79 5.40 -2.68
CA ARG A 120 -5.02 6.63 -1.91
C ARG A 120 -4.19 6.67 -0.63
N ILE A 121 -3.96 5.52 0.01
CA ILE A 121 -3.06 5.43 1.17
C ILE A 121 -1.63 5.75 0.75
N THR A 122 -1.15 5.28 -0.40
CA THR A 122 0.20 5.59 -0.90
C THR A 122 0.38 7.08 -1.21
N MET A 123 -0.65 7.75 -1.72
CA MET A 123 -0.62 9.21 -1.90
C MET A 123 -0.31 9.94 -0.58
N ILE A 124 -0.99 9.59 0.50
CA ILE A 124 -0.74 10.19 1.82
C ILE A 124 0.65 9.80 2.37
N LEU A 125 1.10 8.57 2.14
CA LEU A 125 2.45 8.12 2.52
C LEU A 125 3.55 8.94 1.83
N ILE A 126 3.41 9.22 0.54
CA ILE A 126 4.35 10.06 -0.22
C ILE A 126 4.42 11.46 0.41
N ILE A 127 3.27 12.10 0.64
CA ILE A 127 3.21 13.43 1.26
C ILE A 127 3.88 13.40 2.64
N SER A 128 3.57 12.40 3.46
CA SER A 128 4.15 12.24 4.81
C SER A 128 5.66 12.07 4.76
N MET A 129 6.17 11.23 3.85
CA MET A 129 7.61 11.00 3.66
C MET A 129 8.32 12.28 3.21
N THR A 130 7.73 13.03 2.27
CA THR A 130 8.27 14.32 1.80
C THR A 130 8.33 15.33 2.94
N LEU A 131 7.29 15.44 3.77
CA LEU A 131 7.29 16.35 4.93
C LEU A 131 8.39 16.00 5.93
N VAL A 132 8.61 14.72 6.23
CA VAL A 132 9.70 14.27 7.12
C VAL A 132 11.06 14.63 6.53
N MET A 133 11.26 14.44 5.22
CA MET A 133 12.51 14.80 4.55
C MET A 133 12.75 16.31 4.54
N LEU A 134 11.73 17.12 4.27
CA LEU A 134 11.83 18.58 4.34
C LEU A 134 12.16 19.06 5.75
N TYR A 135 11.53 18.46 6.77
CA TYR A 135 11.82 18.73 8.17
C TYR A 135 13.27 18.41 8.54
N GLU A 136 13.79 17.25 8.11
CA GLU A 136 15.19 16.87 8.35
C GLU A 136 16.18 17.81 7.64
N VAL A 137 15.91 18.15 6.38
CA VAL A 137 16.76 19.10 5.62
C VAL A 137 16.78 20.46 6.32
N PHE A 138 15.62 20.94 6.75
CA PHE A 138 15.53 22.21 7.48
C PHE A 138 16.32 22.16 8.79
N LEU A 139 16.11 21.15 9.62
CA LEU A 139 16.84 21.03 10.89
C LEU A 139 18.34 20.89 10.71
N ARG A 140 18.76 20.09 9.73
CA ARG A 140 20.18 19.81 9.48
C ARG A 140 20.92 21.04 8.96
N TYR A 141 20.32 21.79 8.04
CA TYR A 141 21.03 22.88 7.36
C TYR A 141 20.70 24.27 7.90
N ALA A 142 19.51 24.50 8.46
CA ALA A 142 19.13 25.80 9.01
C ALA A 142 19.39 25.89 10.53
N ILE A 143 19.22 24.79 11.26
CA ILE A 143 19.31 24.75 12.74
C ILE A 143 20.57 23.99 13.20
N GLU A 144 21.28 23.32 12.29
CA GLU A 144 22.48 22.50 12.60
C GLU A 144 22.22 21.39 13.63
N ALA A 145 20.97 20.92 13.73
CA ALA A 145 20.52 19.92 14.69
C ALA A 145 19.92 18.68 13.97
N PRO A 146 20.75 17.78 13.40
CA PRO A 146 20.27 16.63 12.65
C PRO A 146 19.47 15.67 13.55
N THR A 147 18.42 15.05 13.00
CA THR A 147 17.62 14.08 13.76
C THR A 147 18.15 12.67 13.64
N LEU A 148 17.93 11.88 14.70
CA LEU A 148 18.30 10.45 14.72
C LEU A 148 17.26 9.54 14.06
N TRP A 149 16.03 10.05 13.84
CA TRP A 149 14.89 9.24 13.44
C TRP A 149 14.44 9.46 12.00
N ALA A 150 14.66 10.64 11.41
CA ALA A 150 14.06 10.98 10.11
C ALA A 150 14.51 10.04 8.99
N ASN A 151 15.81 9.69 8.94
CA ASN A 151 16.36 8.79 7.92
C ASN A 151 15.73 7.39 7.99
N GLU A 152 15.56 6.84 9.19
CA GLU A 152 15.02 5.51 9.36
C GLU A 152 13.49 5.49 9.20
N LEU A 153 12.81 6.56 9.60
CA LEU A 153 11.38 6.72 9.37
C LEU A 153 11.07 6.82 7.86
N THR A 154 11.87 7.56 7.09
CA THR A 154 11.66 7.67 5.63
C THR A 154 12.02 6.38 4.91
N LEU A 155 13.04 5.63 5.37
CA LEU A 155 13.29 4.26 4.92
C LEU A 155 12.08 3.35 5.19
N TRP A 156 11.49 3.46 6.37
CA TRP A 156 10.34 2.64 6.76
C TRP A 156 9.09 2.96 5.93
N LEU A 157 8.76 4.26 5.79
CA LEU A 157 7.68 4.74 4.94
C LEU A 157 7.91 4.37 3.47
N GLY A 158 9.15 4.51 2.99
CA GLY A 158 9.56 4.13 1.63
C GLY A 158 9.34 2.65 1.34
N GLY A 159 9.60 1.77 2.32
CA GLY A 159 9.30 0.34 2.22
C GLY A 159 7.81 0.07 2.01
N TYR A 160 6.93 0.69 2.81
CA TYR A 160 5.48 0.57 2.63
C TYR A 160 5.00 1.16 1.31
N LEU A 161 5.49 2.34 0.97
CA LEU A 161 5.16 3.04 -0.27
C LEU A 161 5.50 2.17 -1.48
N PHE A 162 6.71 1.61 -1.54
CA PHE A 162 7.14 0.74 -2.64
C PHE A 162 6.22 -0.47 -2.79
N LEU A 163 5.92 -1.16 -1.69
CA LEU A 163 5.08 -2.37 -1.72
C LEU A 163 3.65 -2.06 -2.13
N LEU A 164 3.00 -1.12 -1.46
CA LEU A 164 1.60 -0.77 -1.72
C LEU A 164 1.40 -0.19 -3.12
N SER A 165 2.39 0.57 -3.63
CA SER A 165 2.36 1.09 -5.01
C SER A 165 2.44 -0.03 -6.04
N GLY A 166 3.12 -1.15 -5.74
CA GLY A 166 3.14 -2.32 -6.62
C GLY A 166 1.76 -2.95 -6.82
N LEU A 167 0.96 -3.07 -5.75
CA LEU A 167 -0.43 -3.55 -5.84
C LEU A 167 -1.31 -2.60 -6.67
N TYR A 168 -1.18 -1.30 -6.42
CA TYR A 168 -1.90 -0.28 -7.17
C TYR A 168 -1.51 -0.29 -8.67
N ALA A 169 -0.21 -0.33 -8.99
CA ALA A 169 0.28 -0.39 -10.36
C ALA A 169 -0.18 -1.66 -11.10
N MET A 170 -0.27 -2.80 -10.40
CA MET A 170 -0.83 -4.02 -10.96
C MET A 170 -2.31 -3.86 -11.32
N GLN A 171 -3.11 -3.21 -10.47
CA GLN A 171 -4.52 -2.92 -10.79
C GLN A 171 -4.65 -1.97 -11.98
N GLN A 172 -3.77 -0.98 -12.10
CA GLN A 172 -3.75 0.00 -13.19
C GLN A 172 -3.23 -0.57 -14.53
N ARG A 173 -2.85 -1.86 -14.60
CA ARG A 173 -2.20 -2.48 -15.79
C ARG A 173 -0.86 -1.85 -16.18
N CYS A 174 -0.26 -1.06 -15.29
CA CYS A 174 1.03 -0.39 -15.51
C CYS A 174 2.23 -1.22 -15.03
N HIS A 175 2.00 -2.42 -14.48
CA HIS A 175 3.05 -3.29 -13.99
C HIS A 175 3.83 -3.93 -15.15
N ILE A 176 4.85 -3.22 -15.66
CA ILE A 176 5.81 -3.60 -16.72
C ILE A 176 5.18 -4.50 -17.81
N ARG A 177 4.41 -3.88 -18.73
CA ARG A 177 3.92 -4.52 -19.96
C ARG A 177 4.65 -3.92 -21.16
N ILE A 178 5.21 -4.76 -22.02
CA ILE A 178 5.85 -4.33 -23.27
C ILE A 178 4.75 -4.26 -24.35
N PHE A 179 4.11 -3.09 -24.49
CA PHE A 179 3.02 -2.86 -25.45
C PHE A 179 3.46 -3.13 -26.90
N LEU A 180 4.66 -2.68 -27.29
CA LEU A 180 5.22 -2.89 -28.64
C LEU A 180 5.24 -4.36 -29.09
N LEU A 181 5.58 -5.29 -28.17
CA LEU A 181 5.56 -6.72 -28.51
C LEU A 181 4.13 -7.24 -28.54
N TYR A 182 3.27 -6.71 -27.68
CA TYR A 182 1.87 -7.09 -27.54
C TYR A 182 1.05 -6.74 -28.78
N ASP A 183 1.30 -5.60 -29.41
CA ASP A 183 0.55 -5.09 -30.56
C ASP A 183 0.86 -5.85 -31.86
N VAL A 184 2.04 -6.45 -31.95
CA VAL A 184 2.50 -7.17 -33.16
C VAL A 184 1.99 -8.63 -33.18
N VAL A 185 1.57 -9.17 -32.03
CA VAL A 185 1.26 -10.60 -31.89
C VAL A 185 -0.24 -10.87 -31.98
N PRO A 186 -0.67 -12.02 -32.55
CA PRO A 186 -2.08 -12.36 -32.64
C PRO A 186 -2.69 -12.57 -31.25
N ARG A 187 -4.01 -12.30 -31.14
CA ARG A 187 -4.75 -12.28 -29.86
C ARG A 187 -4.67 -13.59 -29.04
N TRP A 188 -4.49 -14.75 -29.69
CA TRP A 188 -4.30 -16.01 -28.96
C TRP A 188 -2.96 -16.06 -28.22
N MET A 189 -1.92 -15.42 -28.78
CA MET A 189 -0.59 -15.36 -28.18
C MET A 189 -0.53 -14.32 -27.06
N GLN A 190 -1.22 -13.18 -27.22
CA GLN A 190 -1.46 -12.21 -26.15
C GLN A 190 -2.06 -12.88 -24.90
N ARG A 191 -3.17 -13.61 -25.08
CA ARG A 191 -3.81 -14.38 -23.98
C ARG A 191 -2.87 -15.39 -23.34
N THR A 192 -2.02 -16.03 -24.14
CA THR A 192 -1.04 -16.99 -23.63
C THR A 192 0.01 -16.30 -22.76
N PHE A 193 0.50 -15.12 -23.17
CA PHE A 193 1.44 -14.33 -22.39
C PHE A 193 0.82 -13.81 -21.09
N ASP A 194 -0.43 -13.37 -21.11
CA ASP A 194 -1.16 -12.95 -19.89
C ASP A 194 -1.31 -14.10 -18.90
N VAL A 195 -1.76 -15.27 -19.37
CA VAL A 195 -1.91 -16.47 -18.53
C VAL A 195 -0.56 -16.92 -17.99
N LEU A 196 0.47 -16.96 -18.83
CA LEU A 196 1.82 -17.36 -18.42
C LEU A 196 2.41 -16.37 -17.41
N GLY A 197 2.25 -15.07 -17.64
CA GLY A 197 2.69 -14.03 -16.72
C GLY A 197 2.01 -14.12 -15.36
N ALA A 198 0.68 -14.26 -15.34
CA ALA A 198 -0.07 -14.45 -14.11
C ALA A 198 0.32 -15.75 -13.39
N LEU A 199 0.53 -16.84 -14.13
CA LEU A 199 0.99 -18.12 -13.58
C LEU A 199 2.38 -17.99 -12.94
N LEU A 200 3.33 -17.35 -13.62
CA LEU A 200 4.69 -17.14 -13.09
C LEU A 200 4.67 -16.29 -11.82
N ILE A 201 3.85 -15.23 -11.78
CA ILE A 201 3.65 -14.41 -10.57
C ILE A 201 3.05 -15.24 -9.43
N CYS A 202 2.05 -16.07 -9.71
CA CYS A 202 1.43 -16.93 -8.71
C CYS A 202 2.43 -17.97 -8.15
N VAL A 203 3.19 -18.61 -9.04
CA VAL A 203 4.22 -19.59 -8.65
C VAL A 203 5.30 -18.91 -7.80
N PHE A 204 5.78 -17.74 -8.23
CA PHE A 204 6.74 -16.94 -7.46
C PHE A 204 6.19 -16.58 -6.08
N ALA A 205 4.94 -16.10 -6.00
CA ALA A 205 4.29 -15.75 -4.75
C ALA A 205 4.19 -16.95 -3.79
N VAL A 206 3.78 -18.11 -4.29
CA VAL A 206 3.68 -19.35 -3.49
C VAL A 206 5.04 -19.76 -2.94
N PHE A 207 6.07 -19.82 -3.79
CA PHE A 207 7.41 -20.21 -3.36
C PHE A 207 8.01 -19.21 -2.36
N LEU A 208 7.83 -17.91 -2.59
CA LEU A 208 8.31 -16.86 -1.70
C LEU A 208 7.63 -16.95 -0.33
N ILE A 209 6.30 -17.05 -0.30
CA ILE A 209 5.54 -17.15 0.95
C ILE A 209 5.92 -18.42 1.70
N PHE A 210 5.94 -19.57 1.02
CA PHE A 210 6.28 -20.85 1.65
C PHE A 210 7.71 -20.86 2.19
N GLY A 211 8.69 -20.40 1.39
CA GLY A 211 10.11 -20.36 1.76
C GLY A 211 10.40 -19.38 2.89
N SER A 212 9.72 -18.24 2.93
CA SER A 212 9.97 -17.19 3.93
C SER A 212 9.06 -17.24 5.16
N TYR A 213 7.99 -18.04 5.17
CA TYR A 213 6.96 -18.05 6.22
C TYR A 213 7.54 -18.13 7.64
N LYS A 214 8.38 -19.14 7.90
CA LYS A 214 8.95 -19.36 9.23
C LYS A 214 9.86 -18.21 9.65
N GLN A 215 10.70 -17.73 8.75
CA GLN A 215 11.61 -16.61 9.04
C GLN A 215 10.82 -15.33 9.34
N VAL A 216 9.83 -15.01 8.52
CA VAL A 216 9.10 -13.75 8.62
C VAL A 216 8.13 -13.76 9.80
N PHE A 217 7.25 -14.75 9.91
CA PHE A 217 6.20 -14.73 10.93
C PHE A 217 6.69 -15.20 12.30
N VAL A 218 7.54 -16.22 12.37
CA VAL A 218 8.01 -16.77 13.66
C VAL A 218 9.23 -16.02 14.18
N THR A 219 10.21 -15.74 13.33
CA THR A 219 11.46 -15.11 13.80
C THR A 219 11.37 -13.60 13.86
N LYS A 220 10.81 -12.92 12.85
CA LYS A 220 10.78 -11.46 12.79
C LYS A 220 9.55 -10.86 13.45
N PHE A 221 8.36 -11.27 13.03
CA PHE A 221 7.10 -10.69 13.50
C PHE A 221 6.78 -11.10 14.95
N TYR A 222 6.74 -12.41 15.25
CA TYR A 222 6.35 -12.88 16.59
C TYR A 222 7.34 -12.46 17.69
N ARG A 223 8.64 -12.40 17.39
CA ARG A 223 9.65 -11.89 18.34
C ARG A 223 9.75 -10.37 18.35
N TRP A 224 9.04 -9.69 17.46
CA TRP A 224 9.08 -8.25 17.23
C TRP A 224 10.50 -7.71 17.07
N GLU A 225 11.19 -8.19 16.04
CA GLU A 225 12.57 -7.79 15.76
C GLU A 225 12.69 -6.33 15.30
N MET A 226 13.57 -5.61 15.98
CA MET A 226 13.83 -4.19 15.76
C MET A 226 15.06 -3.98 14.85
N PHE A 227 15.24 -2.75 14.36
CA PHE A 227 16.29 -2.45 13.39
C PHE A 227 17.71 -2.39 13.98
N GLY A 228 17.87 -2.17 15.29
CA GLY A 228 19.15 -2.21 16.00
C GLY A 228 19.95 -0.90 15.98
N THR A 229 19.30 0.23 15.73
CA THR A 229 19.90 1.57 15.61
C THR A 229 19.49 2.49 16.76
N ALA A 230 19.72 3.81 16.66
CA ALA A 230 19.38 4.75 17.74
C ALA A 230 17.86 5.01 17.83
N PHE A 231 17.16 5.15 16.70
CA PHE A 231 15.69 5.27 16.67
C PHE A 231 15.03 3.88 16.78
N ASP A 232 15.65 2.86 16.17
CA ASP A 232 15.30 1.46 16.32
C ASP A 232 13.83 1.13 15.94
N PRO A 233 13.33 1.57 14.77
CA PRO A 233 11.96 1.25 14.36
C PRO A 233 11.80 -0.26 14.08
N PRO A 234 10.58 -0.82 14.21
CA PRO A 234 10.31 -2.23 13.94
C PRO A 234 10.26 -2.54 12.43
N ILE A 235 11.26 -2.12 11.65
CA ILE A 235 11.31 -2.31 10.18
C ILE A 235 11.27 -3.80 9.81
N PRO A 236 12.13 -4.69 10.35
CA PRO A 236 12.11 -6.09 9.97
C PRO A 236 10.81 -6.79 10.35
N ALA A 237 10.29 -6.51 11.55
CA ALA A 237 9.06 -7.10 12.05
C ALA A 237 7.83 -6.70 11.23
N THR A 238 7.81 -5.50 10.63
CA THR A 238 6.58 -4.97 10.00
C THR A 238 6.63 -5.00 8.48
N VAL A 239 7.76 -4.64 7.87
CA VAL A 239 7.91 -4.60 6.41
C VAL A 239 7.96 -6.02 5.84
N GLN A 240 8.67 -6.96 6.46
CA GLN A 240 8.80 -8.31 5.89
C GLN A 240 7.47 -9.08 5.82
N PRO A 241 6.61 -9.09 6.85
CA PRO A 241 5.27 -9.65 6.70
C PRO A 241 4.44 -8.92 5.65
N THR A 242 4.57 -7.60 5.58
CA THR A 242 3.87 -6.80 4.56
C THR A 242 4.29 -7.20 3.14
N ILE A 243 5.56 -7.50 2.90
CA ILE A 243 6.03 -8.03 1.60
C ILE A 243 5.24 -9.29 1.21
N LEU A 244 5.13 -10.25 2.12
CA LEU A 244 4.43 -11.52 1.83
C LEU A 244 2.93 -11.31 1.59
N ILE A 245 2.29 -10.44 2.37
CA ILE A 245 0.87 -10.10 2.21
C ILE A 245 0.65 -9.39 0.87
N VAL A 246 1.45 -8.39 0.54
CA VAL A 246 1.30 -7.61 -0.71
C VAL A 246 1.61 -8.47 -1.93
N VAL A 247 2.63 -9.33 -1.89
CA VAL A 247 2.92 -10.27 -2.99
C VAL A 247 1.75 -11.23 -3.22
N ALA A 248 1.10 -11.71 -2.15
CA ALA A 248 -0.12 -12.51 -2.28
C ALA A 248 -1.25 -11.71 -2.94
N LEU A 249 -1.46 -10.45 -2.53
CA LEU A 249 -2.46 -9.57 -3.12
C LEU A 249 -2.16 -9.25 -4.60
N ILE A 250 -0.89 -9.04 -4.96
CA ILE A 250 -0.46 -8.83 -6.36
C ILE A 250 -0.75 -10.08 -7.19
N ALA A 251 -0.47 -11.29 -6.67
CA ALA A 251 -0.78 -12.53 -7.38
C ALA A 251 -2.30 -12.69 -7.59
N ILE A 252 -3.11 -12.39 -6.57
CA ILE A 252 -4.58 -12.38 -6.69
C ILE A 252 -5.03 -11.35 -7.73
N GLN A 253 -4.48 -10.13 -7.69
CA GLN A 253 -4.80 -9.08 -8.64
C GLN A 253 -4.41 -9.47 -10.08
N ALA A 254 -3.26 -10.13 -10.27
CA ALA A 254 -2.81 -10.62 -11.57
C ALA A 254 -3.77 -11.67 -12.15
N VAL A 255 -4.39 -12.50 -11.32
CA VAL A 255 -5.45 -13.43 -11.76
C VAL A 255 -6.74 -12.67 -12.10
N ILE A 256 -7.13 -11.68 -11.29
CA ILE A 256 -8.34 -10.86 -11.50
C ILE A 256 -8.27 -10.11 -12.83
N ASN A 257 -7.24 -9.27 -13.03
CA ASN A 257 -6.30 -9.43 -14.12
C ASN A 257 -6.80 -10.06 -15.42
N VAL A 258 -6.25 -11.25 -15.64
CA VAL A 258 -6.50 -12.13 -16.78
C VAL A 258 -7.99 -12.45 -16.95
N ILE A 259 -8.72 -12.68 -15.85
CA ILE A 259 -10.15 -12.98 -15.90
C ILE A 259 -10.95 -11.77 -16.41
N SER A 260 -10.53 -10.56 -16.04
CA SER A 260 -11.20 -9.33 -16.45
C SER A 260 -11.00 -9.05 -17.92
N ASP A 261 -9.76 -9.22 -18.37
CA ASP A 261 -9.35 -8.81 -19.71
C ASP A 261 -9.68 -9.88 -20.77
N TRP A 262 -10.12 -11.08 -20.35
CA TRP A 262 -10.35 -12.24 -21.22
C TRP A 262 -11.27 -11.95 -22.42
N ASN A 263 -12.33 -11.18 -22.19
CA ASN A 263 -13.36 -10.85 -23.18
C ASN A 263 -13.21 -9.43 -23.75
N LEU A 264 -12.28 -8.62 -23.24
CA LEU A 264 -12.07 -7.26 -23.73
C LEU A 264 -11.40 -7.29 -25.10
N GLU A 265 -11.91 -6.51 -26.05
CA GLU A 265 -11.26 -6.30 -27.35
C GLU A 265 -9.91 -5.63 -27.17
N PRO A 266 -8.87 -6.02 -27.95
CA PRO A 266 -7.56 -5.42 -27.82
C PRO A 266 -7.70 -3.96 -28.20
N VAL A 267 -7.46 -3.08 -27.23
CA VAL A 267 -7.27 -1.66 -27.50
C VAL A 267 -5.95 -1.57 -28.25
N THR A 268 -6.01 -1.29 -29.55
CA THR A 268 -4.81 -1.00 -30.34
C THR A 268 -4.35 0.38 -29.92
N HIS A 269 -3.31 0.44 -29.08
CA HIS A 269 -2.69 1.71 -28.71
C HIS A 269 -1.98 2.28 -29.95
N SER A 270 -2.65 3.21 -30.63
CA SER A 270 -2.00 4.02 -31.65
C SER A 270 -1.14 5.07 -30.96
N ALA A 271 0.00 5.45 -31.53
CA ALA A 271 0.77 6.61 -31.02
C ALA A 271 -0.04 7.93 -31.02
N ALA A 272 -1.22 7.94 -31.65
CA ALA A 272 -2.18 9.03 -31.60
C ALA A 272 -3.07 9.02 -30.33
N ASP A 273 -3.25 7.88 -29.64
CA ASP A 273 -4.10 7.76 -28.44
C ASP A 273 -3.44 8.36 -27.19
N ASP A 274 -2.11 8.50 -27.18
CA ASP A 274 -1.33 9.16 -26.12
C ASP A 274 -1.33 10.69 -26.26
N ILE A 275 -1.93 11.23 -27.32
CA ILE A 275 -1.99 12.66 -27.57
C ILE A 275 -3.28 13.20 -26.95
N ASP A 276 -3.18 13.81 -25.78
CA ASP A 276 -4.30 14.47 -25.12
C ASP A 276 -4.84 15.58 -26.02
N GLU A 277 -6.09 15.44 -26.49
CA GLU A 277 -6.72 16.42 -27.39
C GLU A 277 -6.76 17.80 -26.76
N ASP A 278 -6.90 17.89 -25.43
CA ASP A 278 -6.88 19.14 -24.67
C ASP A 278 -5.48 19.77 -24.67
N GLU A 279 -4.42 18.98 -24.53
CA GLU A 279 -3.04 19.48 -24.67
C GLU A 279 -2.76 19.95 -26.10
N LEU A 280 -3.26 19.21 -27.09
CA LEU A 280 -3.06 19.54 -28.50
C LEU A 280 -3.83 20.81 -28.90
N GLU A 281 -5.01 21.04 -28.32
CA GLU A 281 -5.74 22.30 -28.41
C GLU A 281 -4.99 23.45 -27.72
N MET A 282 -4.41 23.22 -26.53
CA MET A 282 -3.58 24.22 -25.86
C MET A 282 -2.32 24.57 -26.64
N ILE A 283 -1.66 23.59 -27.25
CA ILE A 283 -0.50 23.80 -28.14
C ILE A 283 -0.93 24.53 -29.41
N LYS A 284 -2.05 24.14 -30.05
CA LYS A 284 -2.58 24.88 -31.21
C LYS A 284 -2.90 26.33 -30.85
N LYS A 285 -3.42 26.58 -29.66
CA LYS A 285 -3.72 27.93 -29.16
C LYS A 285 -2.47 28.75 -28.84
N SER A 286 -1.37 28.12 -28.43
CA SER A 286 -0.09 28.79 -28.17
C SER A 286 0.76 29.00 -29.42
N VAL A 287 0.58 28.17 -30.46
CA VAL A 287 1.29 28.28 -31.75
C VAL A 287 0.49 29.11 -32.78
N GLY A 288 -0.83 29.17 -32.65
CA GLY A 288 -1.74 29.92 -33.55
C GLY A 288 -1.82 31.42 -33.29
N SER A 289 -0.88 31.99 -32.54
CA SER A 289 -0.73 33.42 -32.33
C SER A 289 0.56 33.93 -32.97
N ASP A 290 0.57 33.97 -34.31
CA ASP A 290 1.36 34.88 -35.15
C ASP A 290 0.68 35.00 -36.54
#